data_AF-S2XP34-F1
#
_entry.id   AF-S2XP34-F1
#
_cell.length_a   1.000
_cell.length_b   1.000
_cell.length_c   1.000
_cell.angle_alpha   90.00
_cell.angle_beta   90.00
_cell.angle_gamma   90.00
#
_symmetry.space_group_name_H-M   'P 1'
#
loop_
_entity.id
_entity.type
_entity.pdbx_description
1 polymer ?
#
loop_
_entity_poly.entity_id
_entity_poly.type
_entity_poly.pdbx_seq_one_letter_code
_entity_poly.pdbx_strand_id
1 'polypeptide(L)'
;MGCELETKTLSQFYEKDLDDVTKIVIVDGSSGYKKTVTENEIIKEFLGEIKDIKFIPDENQEKRVGWRYSITLFQDDEQTFKFGLTEVNENYYYTEPDIHPIVEDFYENLDVQEK
;
A
#
# COMPACT_ATOMS: atom_id res chain seq x y z
N MET A 1 -15.06 20.97 -15.70
CA MET A 1 -13.65 20.55 -15.60
C MET A 1 -13.66 19.23 -14.86
N GLY A 2 -13.65 18.12 -15.60
CA GLY A 2 -13.47 16.81 -14.99
C GLY A 2 -11.98 16.62 -14.77
N CYS A 3 -11.54 16.48 -13.53
CA CYS A 3 -10.25 15.86 -13.29
C CYS A 3 -10.40 14.40 -13.70
N GLU A 4 -9.86 14.05 -14.85
CA GLU A 4 -9.67 12.65 -15.23
C GLU A 4 -8.62 12.07 -14.28
N LEU A 5 -8.90 10.92 -13.67
CA LEU A 5 -7.91 10.23 -12.86
C LEU A 5 -6.78 9.74 -13.78
N GLU A 6 -5.54 9.88 -13.33
CA GLU A 6 -4.37 9.48 -14.11
C GLU A 6 -3.73 8.22 -13.52
N THR A 7 -3.10 7.43 -14.38
CA THR A 7 -2.23 6.32 -13.93
C THR A 7 -1.05 6.89 -13.16
N LYS A 8 -0.83 6.39 -11.95
CA LYS A 8 0.29 6.79 -11.08
C LYS A 8 0.94 5.56 -10.47
N THR A 9 2.24 5.63 -10.26
CA THR A 9 2.96 4.66 -9.43
C THR A 9 2.77 4.95 -7.95
N LEU A 10 3.08 3.98 -7.08
CA LEU A 10 3.10 4.22 -5.63
C LEU A 10 3.99 5.41 -5.27
N SER A 11 5.18 5.49 -5.88
CA SER A 11 6.12 6.60 -5.67
C SER A 11 5.51 7.95 -6.02
N GLN A 12 4.75 8.01 -7.11
CA GLN A 12 4.06 9.24 -7.54
C GLN A 12 2.90 9.61 -6.62
N PHE A 13 2.25 8.65 -5.96
CA PHE A 13 1.22 8.93 -4.95
C PHE A 13 1.81 9.41 -3.62
N TYR A 14 2.99 8.93 -3.25
CA TYR A 14 3.59 9.25 -1.97
C TYR A 14 4.10 10.70 -1.88
N GLU A 15 4.48 11.30 -3.03
CA GLU A 15 4.93 12.70 -3.16
C GLU A 15 6.16 13.07 -2.28
N LYS A 16 6.79 12.08 -1.66
CA LYS A 16 8.00 12.16 -0.82
C LYS A 16 8.97 11.05 -1.20
N ASP A 17 10.12 11.01 -0.54
CA ASP A 17 11.07 9.92 -0.70
C ASP A 17 10.63 8.69 0.12
N LEU A 18 10.45 7.55 -0.55
CA LEU A 18 10.09 6.28 0.10
C LEU A 18 11.25 5.75 0.97
N ASP A 19 12.49 6.16 0.73
CA ASP A 19 13.64 5.78 1.56
C ASP A 19 13.57 6.34 2.99
N ASP A 20 12.79 7.41 3.21
CA ASP A 20 12.58 8.04 4.52
C ASP A 20 11.55 7.28 5.38
N VAL A 21 10.87 6.25 4.84
CA VAL A 21 9.89 5.47 5.59
C VAL A 21 10.59 4.67 6.70
N THR A 22 10.17 4.88 7.94
CA THR A 22 10.75 4.23 9.13
C THR A 22 9.86 3.13 9.71
N LYS A 23 8.59 3.09 9.33
CA LYS A 23 7.64 2.07 9.81
C LYS A 23 6.53 1.81 8.80
N ILE A 24 6.16 0.54 8.68
CA ILE A 24 5.01 0.08 7.90
C ILE A 24 4.05 -0.66 8.82
N VAL A 25 2.76 -0.38 8.66
CA VAL A 25 1.68 -1.13 9.29
C VAL A 25 0.82 -1.75 8.19
N ILE A 26 0.66 -3.07 8.24
CA ILE A 26 -0.22 -3.81 7.33
C ILE A 26 -1.35 -4.42 8.15
N VAL A 27 -2.57 -4.18 7.71
CA VAL A 27 -3.78 -4.79 8.26
C VAL A 27 -4.35 -5.73 7.22
N ASP A 28 -4.68 -6.96 7.60
CA ASP A 28 -5.50 -7.88 6.80
C ASP A 28 -6.97 -7.56 7.07
N GLY A 29 -7.70 -7.16 6.04
CA GLY A 29 -9.13 -6.84 6.13
C GLY A 29 -10.03 -8.05 6.35
N SER A 30 -9.48 -9.27 6.21
CA SER A 30 -10.21 -10.53 6.36
C SER A 30 -10.24 -11.00 7.82
N SER A 31 -9.10 -10.95 8.51
CA SER A 31 -8.98 -11.31 9.93
C SER A 31 -9.05 -10.10 10.89
N GLY A 32 -8.69 -8.91 10.40
CA GLY A 32 -8.44 -7.73 11.21
C GLY A 32 -7.05 -7.70 11.84
N TYR A 33 -6.20 -8.71 11.62
CA TYR A 33 -4.87 -8.79 12.21
C TYR A 33 -3.91 -7.75 11.63
N LYS A 34 -3.08 -7.22 12.51
CA LYS A 34 -2.11 -6.19 12.18
C LYS A 34 -0.68 -6.69 12.37
N LYS A 35 0.15 -6.46 11.36
CA LYS A 35 1.60 -6.60 11.41
C LYS A 35 2.25 -5.21 11.34
N THR A 36 3.25 -4.98 12.19
CA THR A 36 4.02 -3.73 12.22
C THR A 36 5.48 -4.07 11.96
N VAL A 37 6.08 -3.38 11.01
CA VAL A 37 7.48 -3.56 10.60
C VAL A 37 8.23 -2.27 10.89
N THR A 38 9.36 -2.38 11.58
CA THR A 38 10.25 -1.26 11.93
C THR A 38 11.68 -1.47 11.43
N GLU A 39 11.98 -2.65 10.88
CA GLU A 39 13.31 -3.02 10.40
C GLU A 39 13.54 -2.37 9.03
N ASN A 40 14.46 -1.40 8.97
CA ASN A 40 14.67 -0.57 7.78
C ASN A 40 15.04 -1.37 6.52
N GLU A 41 15.83 -2.44 6.66
CA GLU A 41 16.19 -3.31 5.53
C GLU A 41 14.96 -3.99 4.92
N ILE A 42 14.09 -4.53 5.77
CA ILE A 42 12.83 -5.18 5.36
C ILE A 42 11.89 -4.16 4.70
N ILE A 43 11.78 -2.97 5.28
CA ILE A 43 10.95 -1.87 4.74
C ILE A 43 11.44 -1.47 3.35
N LYS A 44 12.74 -1.28 3.17
CA LYS A 44 13.33 -0.85 1.89
C LYS A 44 13.20 -1.92 0.80
N GLU A 45 13.38 -3.18 1.16
CA GLU A 45 13.19 -4.29 0.23
C GLU A 45 11.74 -4.30 -0.27
N PHE A 46 10.78 -4.33 0.65
CA PHE A 46 9.34 -4.34 0.31
C PHE A 46 8.91 -3.11 -0.51
N LEU A 47 9.26 -1.90 -0.08
CA LEU A 47 8.93 -0.69 -0.84
C LEU A 47 9.62 -0.69 -2.20
N GLY A 48 10.83 -1.23 -2.30
CA GLY A 48 11.56 -1.40 -3.55
C GLY A 48 10.82 -2.24 -4.59
N GLU A 49 10.09 -3.28 -4.15
CA GLU A 49 9.29 -4.14 -5.03
C GLU A 49 8.02 -3.47 -5.54
N ILE A 50 7.38 -2.63 -4.70
CA ILE A 50 6.06 -2.05 -5.03
C ILE A 50 6.10 -0.60 -5.52
N LYS A 51 7.25 0.09 -5.41
CA LYS A 51 7.37 1.53 -5.72
C LYS A 51 6.99 1.92 -7.16
N ASP A 52 7.23 1.01 -8.10
CA ASP A 52 7.03 1.21 -9.55
C ASP A 52 5.72 0.58 -10.05
N ILE A 53 4.95 -0.07 -9.17
CA ILE A 53 3.64 -0.63 -9.53
C ILE A 53 2.71 0.50 -9.94
N LYS A 54 2.13 0.35 -11.12
CA LYS A 54 1.16 1.31 -11.66
C LYS A 54 -0.21 1.03 -11.08
N PHE A 55 -0.83 2.06 -10.54
CA PHE A 55 -2.25 2.10 -10.20
C PHE A 55 -2.97 2.77 -11.36
N ILE A 56 -3.72 1.98 -12.11
CA ILE A 56 -4.46 2.43 -13.27
C ILE A 56 -5.92 2.62 -12.84
N PRO A 57 -6.50 3.82 -13.00
CA PRO A 57 -7.86 4.10 -12.55
C PRO A 57 -8.85 3.11 -13.16
N ASP A 58 -9.71 2.55 -12.31
CA ASP A 58 -10.80 1.70 -12.78
C ASP A 58 -11.86 2.58 -13.47
N GLU A 59 -12.39 2.14 -14.61
CA GLU A 59 -13.49 2.85 -15.26
C GLU A 59 -14.74 2.88 -14.36
N ASN A 60 -14.92 1.85 -13.52
CA ASN A 60 -15.98 1.79 -12.53
C ASN A 60 -15.50 2.29 -11.15
N GLN A 61 -15.85 3.54 -10.83
CA GLN A 61 -15.61 4.18 -9.53
C GLN A 61 -16.78 4.04 -8.53
N GLU A 62 -17.74 3.14 -8.77
CA GLU A 62 -18.80 2.87 -7.81
C GLU A 62 -18.22 2.34 -6.49
N LYS A 63 -18.83 2.74 -5.37
CA LYS A 63 -18.39 2.33 -4.03
C LYS A 63 -18.37 0.80 -3.90
N ARG A 64 -17.23 0.29 -3.45
CA ARG A 64 -16.99 -1.12 -3.18
C ARG A 64 -16.96 -1.36 -1.67
N VAL A 65 -17.35 -2.57 -1.26
CA VAL A 65 -17.26 -3.02 0.13
C VAL A 65 -16.22 -4.12 0.23
N GLY A 66 -15.44 -4.07 1.31
CA GLY A 66 -14.36 -5.01 1.56
C GLY A 66 -13.05 -4.60 0.90
N TRP A 67 -11.95 -4.98 1.54
CA TRP A 67 -10.57 -4.78 1.09
C TRP A 67 -9.73 -5.89 1.72
N ARG A 68 -8.69 -6.35 1.01
CA ARG A 68 -7.85 -7.47 1.47
C ARG A 68 -6.73 -7.00 2.38
N TYR A 69 -5.95 -6.01 1.95
CA TYR A 69 -4.90 -5.40 2.76
C TYR A 69 -5.00 -3.88 2.75
N SER A 70 -4.65 -3.28 3.89
CA SER A 70 -4.42 -1.85 4.01
C SER A 70 -3.02 -1.62 4.56
N ILE A 71 -2.26 -0.79 3.85
CA ILE A 71 -0.86 -0.48 4.15
C ILE A 71 -0.79 0.98 4.59
N THR A 72 -0.12 1.22 5.71
CA THR A 72 0.12 2.57 6.24
C THR A 72 1.62 2.79 6.41
N LEU A 73 2.13 3.85 5.81
CA LEU A 73 3.53 4.27 5.84
C LEU A 73 3.73 5.39 6.86
N PHE A 74 4.84 5.32 7.59
CA PHE A 74 5.22 6.31 8.59
C PHE A 74 6.65 6.80 8.38
N GLN A 75 6.86 8.09 8.66
CA GLN A 75 8.18 8.72 8.77
C GLN A 75 8.27 9.29 10.18
N ASP A 76 9.31 8.95 10.95
CA ASP A 76 9.49 9.41 12.33
C ASP A 76 8.21 9.35 13.20
N ASP A 77 7.52 8.20 13.16
CA ASP A 77 6.24 7.94 13.83
C ASP A 77 5.01 8.75 13.35
N GLU A 78 5.18 9.67 12.40
CA GLU A 78 4.08 10.38 11.73
C GLU A 78 3.49 9.55 10.59
N GLN A 79 2.17 9.40 10.54
CA GLN A 79 1.49 8.75 9.42
C GLN A 79 1.59 9.64 8.18
N THR A 80 2.24 9.13 7.15
CA THR A 80 2.49 9.91 5.91
C THR A 80 1.60 9.50 4.76
N PHE A 81 1.27 8.21 4.66
CA PHE A 81 0.43 7.71 3.58
C PHE A 81 -0.30 6.43 3.96
N LYS A 82 -1.51 6.25 3.44
CA LYS A 82 -2.32 5.04 3.63
C LYS A 82 -3.00 4.70 2.32
N PHE A 83 -2.93 3.42 1.95
CA PHE A 83 -3.57 2.90 0.74
C PHE A 83 -4.05 1.47 0.94
N GLY A 84 -5.00 1.06 0.12
CA GLY A 84 -5.36 -0.33 -0.11
C GLY A 84 -4.78 -0.81 -1.44
N LEU A 85 -4.82 -2.12 -1.68
CA LEU A 85 -4.25 -2.71 -2.90
C LEU A 85 -4.95 -2.26 -4.18
N THR A 86 -6.21 -1.85 -4.07
CA THR A 86 -7.06 -1.42 -5.18
C THR A 86 -7.71 -0.07 -4.91
N GLU A 87 -7.31 0.63 -3.84
CA GLU A 87 -7.94 1.89 -3.44
C GLU A 87 -6.89 2.87 -2.90
N VAL A 88 -6.85 4.04 -3.51
CA VAL A 88 -5.98 5.15 -3.09
C VAL A 88 -6.81 6.43 -3.09
N ASN A 89 -6.80 7.17 -1.98
CA ASN A 89 -7.56 8.43 -1.85
C ASN A 89 -9.03 8.29 -2.27
N GLU A 90 -9.72 7.24 -1.80
CA GLU A 90 -11.14 6.94 -2.11
C GLU A 90 -11.46 6.65 -3.58
N ASN A 91 -10.43 6.47 -4.43
CA ASN A 91 -10.59 6.09 -5.83
C ASN A 91 -10.09 4.66 -6.04
N TYR A 92 -10.73 3.93 -6.96
CA TYR A 92 -10.43 2.54 -7.25
C TYR A 92 -9.46 2.39 -8.42
N TYR A 93 -8.54 1.44 -8.29
CA TYR A 93 -7.50 1.16 -9.26
C TYR A 93 -7.33 -0.35 -9.41
N TYR A 94 -6.88 -0.77 -10.59
CA TYR A 94 -6.18 -2.03 -10.74
C TYR A 94 -4.67 -1.76 -10.81
N THR A 95 -3.86 -2.78 -10.50
CA THR A 95 -2.41 -2.65 -10.46
C THR A 95 -1.73 -3.42 -11.59
N GLU A 96 -0.67 -2.84 -12.16
CA GLU A 96 0.20 -3.50 -13.12
C GLU A 96 1.69 -3.30 -12.76
N PRO A 97 2.43 -4.37 -12.41
CA PRO A 97 1.95 -5.73 -12.16
C PRO A 97 0.98 -5.80 -10.96
N ASP A 98 0.28 -6.92 -10.81
CA ASP A 98 -0.64 -7.13 -9.68
C ASP A 98 0.13 -7.07 -8.34
N ILE A 99 -0.26 -6.13 -7.48
CA ILE A 99 0.35 -5.91 -6.18
C ILE A 99 -0.03 -6.97 -5.14
N HIS A 100 -1.17 -7.66 -5.32
CA HIS A 100 -1.70 -8.60 -4.35
C HIS A 100 -0.71 -9.70 -3.94
N PRO A 101 -0.13 -10.49 -4.86
CA PRO A 101 0.79 -11.56 -4.47
C PRO A 101 2.03 -11.06 -3.74
N ILE A 102 2.52 -9.85 -4.05
CA ILE A 102 3.70 -9.26 -3.41
C ILE A 102 3.38 -8.93 -1.95
N VAL A 103 2.23 -8.31 -1.71
CA VAL A 103 1.81 -7.93 -0.35
C VAL A 103 1.40 -9.14 0.49
N GLU A 104 0.73 -10.12 -0.11
CA GLU A 104 0.36 -11.36 0.57
C GLU A 104 1.60 -12.14 1.00
N ASP A 105 2.57 -12.36 0.10
CA ASP A 105 3.82 -13.05 0.41
C ASP A 105 4.60 -12.31 1.51
N PHE A 106 4.75 -10.99 1.38
CA PHE A 106 5.38 -10.19 2.41
C PHE A 106 4.67 -10.34 3.77
N TYR A 107 3.35 -10.23 3.79
CA TYR A 107 2.58 -10.34 5.03
C TYR A 107 2.72 -11.73 5.68
N GLU A 108 2.63 -12.81 4.92
CA GLU A 108 2.70 -14.18 5.44
C GLU A 108 4.09 -14.53 5.97
N ASN A 109 5.15 -14.07 5.29
CA ASN A 109 6.54 -14.37 5.66
C ASN A 109 7.13 -13.45 6.75
N LEU A 110 6.42 -12.41 7.17
CA LEU A 110 6.84 -11.57 8.30
C LEU A 110 6.80 -12.36 9.62
N ASP A 111 7.97 -12.62 10.19
CA ASP A 111 8.16 -13.16 11.56
C ASP A 111 7.95 -12.06 12.61
N VAL A 112 6.74 -11.49 12.65
CA VAL A 112 6.35 -10.49 13.63
C VAL A 112 5.12 -10.98 14.40
N GLN A 113 5.07 -10.68 15.70
CA GLN A 113 3.91 -11.03 16.52
C GLN A 113 2.66 -10.29 16.03
N GLU A 114 1.65 -11.05 15.62
CA GLU A 114 0.31 -10.54 15.30
C GLU A 114 -0.32 -9.99 16.58
N LYS A 115 -0.89 -8.79 16.50
CA LYS A 115 -1.59 -8.13 17.62
C LYS A 115 -2.97 -7.65 17.22
#